data_AF-M5CA34-F1
#
_entry.id   AF-M5CA34-F1
#
_cell.length_a   1.000
_cell.length_b   1.000
_cell.length_c   1.000
_cell.angle_alpha   90.00
_cell.angle_beta   90.00
_cell.angle_gamma   90.00
#
_symmetry.space_group_name_H-M   'P 1'
#
loop_
_entity.id
_entity.type
_entity.pdbx_description
1 polymer ?
#
loop_
_entity_poly.entity_id
_entity_poly.type
_entity_poly.pdbx_seq_one_letter_code
_entity_poly.pdbx_strand_id
1 'polypeptide(L)'
;MFHEQKQAKAFGNLTPVSALVRLCVGLLVLWIGLAVGFSLIFLDVQPKSKRFFLFIPFTIAFLLLISHQYELDPILVFLRQSETTPFRTLTIKERYVKHLLMGRAAWVCLLVAVLSVVFTIIFWAVPGRRL
;
A
#
# COMPACT_ATOMS: atom_id res chain seq x y z
N MET A 1 -4.47 27.33 19.39
CA MET A 1 -3.12 27.00 18.88
C MET A 1 -2.59 25.62 19.31
N PHE A 2 -2.41 25.31 20.62
CA PHE A 2 -1.90 23.98 21.03
C PHE A 2 -2.84 22.79 20.78
N HIS A 3 -4.16 23.01 20.72
CA HIS A 3 -5.14 21.96 20.42
C HIS A 3 -5.20 21.59 18.92
N GLU A 4 -4.99 22.54 18.00
CA GLU A 4 -4.97 22.28 16.55
C GLU A 4 -3.77 21.42 16.15
N GLN A 5 -2.60 21.68 16.75
CA GLN A 5 -1.38 20.90 16.49
C GLN A 5 -1.57 19.40 16.84
N LYS A 6 -2.37 19.10 17.86
CA LYS A 6 -2.68 17.72 18.26
C LYS A 6 -3.63 17.02 17.27
N GLN A 7 -4.55 17.77 16.66
CA GLN A 7 -5.48 17.22 15.66
C GLN A 7 -4.82 17.06 14.29
N ALA A 8 -4.02 18.04 13.85
CA ALA A 8 -3.28 17.95 12.59
C ALA A 8 -2.31 16.75 12.55
N LYS A 9 -1.63 16.45 13.66
CA LYS A 9 -0.78 15.25 13.79
C LYS A 9 -1.57 13.95 14.00
N ALA A 10 -2.86 14.02 14.31
CA ALA A 10 -3.71 12.84 14.48
C ALA A 10 -4.26 12.30 13.14
N PHE A 11 -4.28 13.11 12.08
CA PHE A 11 -4.89 12.73 10.81
C PHE A 11 -3.91 12.13 9.78
N GLY A 12 -2.64 12.57 9.77
CA GLY A 12 -1.64 12.11 8.80
C GLY A 12 -0.28 11.83 9.42
N ASN A 13 0.34 10.71 9.03
CA ASN A 13 1.68 10.30 9.45
C ASN A 13 2.76 10.58 8.39
N LEU A 14 2.34 11.15 7.26
CA LEU A 14 3.14 11.31 6.05
C LEU A 14 3.17 12.78 5.63
N THR A 15 4.30 13.18 5.07
CA THR A 15 4.40 14.49 4.41
C THR A 15 3.73 14.43 3.02
N PRO A 16 3.23 15.57 2.49
CA PRO A 16 2.60 15.60 1.17
C PRO A 16 3.56 15.15 0.06
N VAL A 17 4.87 15.38 0.22
CA VAL A 17 5.90 14.93 -0.72
C VAL A 17 6.03 13.41 -0.68
N SER A 18 6.20 12.81 0.50
CA SER A 18 6.27 11.35 0.64
C SER A 18 4.98 10.66 0.19
N ALA A 19 3.83 11.29 0.43
CA ALA A 19 2.55 10.81 -0.07
C ALA A 19 2.52 10.84 -1.62
N LEU A 20 2.95 11.92 -2.26
CA LEU A 20 3.00 12.03 -3.72
C LEU A 20 3.94 11.00 -4.35
N VAL A 21 5.13 10.79 -3.78
CA VAL A 21 6.06 9.76 -4.24
C VAL A 21 5.43 8.38 -4.17
N ARG A 22 4.74 8.05 -3.07
CA ARG A 22 4.00 6.78 -2.93
C ARG A 22 2.90 6.64 -3.97
N LEU A 23 2.17 7.71 -4.29
CA LEU A 23 1.17 7.69 -5.35
C LEU A 23 1.80 7.37 -6.70
N CYS A 24 2.83 8.13 -7.12
CA CYS A 24 3.50 7.93 -8.39
C CYS A 24 4.09 6.53 -8.52
N VAL A 25 4.86 6.09 -7.52
CA VAL A 25 5.49 4.77 -7.53
C VAL A 25 4.43 3.66 -7.46
N GLY A 26 3.39 3.83 -6.63
CA GLY A 26 2.30 2.86 -6.52
C GLY A 26 1.55 2.66 -7.85
N LEU A 27 1.26 3.75 -8.56
CA LEU A 27 0.64 3.69 -9.88
C LEU A 27 1.53 3.02 -10.92
N LEU A 28 2.84 3.31 -10.92
CA LEU A 28 3.80 2.68 -11.83
C LEU A 28 3.90 1.18 -11.57
N VAL A 29 4.02 0.76 -10.30
CA VAL A 29 4.08 -0.67 -9.95
C VAL A 29 2.77 -1.38 -10.28
N LEU A 30 1.62 -0.74 -10.07
CA LEU A 30 0.31 -1.29 -10.46
C LEU A 30 0.25 -1.51 -11.98
N TRP A 31 0.66 -0.50 -12.75
CA TRP A 31 0.68 -0.58 -14.21
C TRP A 31 1.58 -1.73 -14.71
N ILE A 32 2.79 -1.86 -14.13
CA ILE A 32 3.70 -2.98 -14.45
C ILE A 32 3.06 -4.32 -14.07
N GLY A 33 2.48 -4.44 -12.88
CA GLY A 33 1.82 -5.66 -12.41
C GLY A 33 0.68 -6.10 -13.32
N LEU A 34 -0.15 -5.15 -13.76
CA LEU A 34 -1.23 -5.41 -14.72
C LEU A 34 -0.68 -5.79 -16.10
N ALA A 35 0.29 -5.05 -16.62
CA ALA A 35 0.90 -5.34 -17.93
C ALA A 35 1.53 -6.74 -17.98
N VAL A 36 2.30 -7.10 -16.96
CA VAL A 36 2.88 -8.44 -16.81
C VAL A 36 1.78 -9.49 -16.64
N GLY A 37 0.76 -9.22 -15.82
CA GLY A 37 -0.37 -10.13 -15.61
C GLY A 37 -1.12 -10.46 -16.90
N PHE A 38 -1.47 -9.46 -17.69
CA PHE A 38 -2.13 -9.65 -18.98
C PHE A 38 -1.21 -10.38 -19.96
N SER A 39 0.08 -10.05 -19.99
CA SER A 39 1.05 -10.72 -20.86
C SER A 39 1.17 -12.21 -20.53
N LEU A 40 1.19 -12.58 -19.24
CA LEU A 40 1.23 -13.98 -18.79
C LEU A 40 -0.04 -14.78 -19.11
N ILE A 41 -1.19 -14.10 -19.16
CA ILE A 41 -2.47 -14.71 -19.56
C ILE A 41 -2.50 -14.95 -21.07
N PHE A 42 -2.17 -13.93 -21.87
CA PHE A 42 -2.24 -14.02 -23.34
C PHE A 42 -1.15 -14.90 -23.95
N LEU A 43 0.04 -14.96 -23.35
CA LEU A 43 1.11 -15.86 -23.80
C LEU A 43 0.89 -17.33 -23.38
N ASP A 44 -0.13 -17.58 -22.55
CA ASP A 44 -0.44 -18.90 -21.96
C ASP A 44 0.78 -19.59 -21.34
N VAL A 45 1.54 -18.83 -20.53
CA VAL A 45 2.78 -19.33 -19.92
C VAL A 45 2.49 -20.50 -18.98
N GLN A 46 3.12 -21.64 -19.26
CA GLN A 46 3.14 -22.80 -18.38
C GLN A 46 4.45 -22.85 -17.56
N PRO A 47 4.42 -23.26 -16.28
CA PRO A 47 3.24 -23.63 -15.49
C PRO A 47 2.44 -22.40 -14.98
N LYS A 48 1.12 -22.58 -14.75
CA LYS A 48 0.22 -21.54 -14.22
C LYS A 48 0.67 -20.93 -12.90
N SER A 49 1.48 -21.65 -12.11
CA SER A 49 2.05 -21.17 -10.84
C SER A 49 2.88 -19.89 -11.00
N LYS A 50 3.43 -19.60 -12.19
CA LYS A 50 4.15 -18.35 -12.46
C LYS A 50 3.28 -17.10 -12.26
N ARG A 51 1.96 -17.22 -12.45
CA ARG A 51 1.00 -16.11 -12.25
C ARG A 51 0.82 -15.75 -10.78
N PHE A 52 1.10 -16.67 -9.85
CA PHE A 52 1.03 -16.38 -8.41
C PHE A 52 2.04 -15.32 -7.97
N PHE A 53 3.18 -15.18 -8.67
CA PHE A 53 4.18 -14.14 -8.38
C PHE A 53 3.65 -12.72 -8.60
N LEU A 54 2.53 -12.53 -9.31
CA LEU A 54 1.84 -11.24 -9.44
C LEU A 54 1.34 -10.71 -8.08
N PHE A 55 1.24 -11.57 -7.06
CA PHE A 55 0.97 -11.16 -5.69
C PHE A 55 1.96 -10.10 -5.18
N ILE A 56 3.25 -10.20 -5.55
CA ILE A 56 4.28 -9.27 -5.08
C ILE A 56 4.05 -7.85 -5.61
N PRO A 57 3.99 -7.61 -6.94
CA PRO A 57 3.75 -6.26 -7.45
C PRO A 57 2.38 -5.72 -7.03
N PHE A 58 1.33 -6.54 -6.95
CA PHE A 58 0.02 -6.06 -6.47
C PHE A 58 0.05 -5.65 -5.00
N THR A 59 0.72 -6.42 -4.14
CA THR A 59 0.86 -6.07 -2.71
C THR A 59 1.64 -4.77 -2.54
N ILE A 60 2.75 -4.60 -3.26
CA ILE A 60 3.54 -3.37 -3.19
C ILE A 60 2.75 -2.18 -3.71
N ALA A 61 2.06 -2.33 -4.86
CA ALA A 61 1.24 -1.27 -5.44
C ALA A 61 0.11 -0.84 -4.50
N PHE A 62 -0.68 -1.79 -3.98
CA PHE A 62 -1.78 -1.47 -3.08
C PHE A 62 -1.30 -0.92 -1.75
N LEU A 63 -0.19 -1.42 -1.21
CA LEU A 63 0.43 -0.85 -0.01
C LEU A 63 0.73 0.64 -0.22
N LEU A 64 1.36 1.00 -1.34
CA LEU A 64 1.72 2.40 -1.63
C LEU A 64 0.49 3.28 -1.89
N LEU A 65 -0.46 2.80 -2.69
CA LEU A 65 -1.67 3.56 -3.05
C LEU A 65 -2.61 3.76 -1.87
N ILE A 66 -2.86 2.72 -1.07
CA ILE A 66 -3.71 2.83 0.11
C ILE A 66 -3.00 3.66 1.19
N SER A 67 -1.68 3.52 1.36
CA SER A 67 -0.94 4.39 2.30
C SER A 67 -1.02 5.86 1.91
N HIS A 68 -1.01 6.17 0.60
CA HIS A 68 -1.25 7.52 0.10
C HIS A 68 -2.68 7.98 0.41
N GLN A 69 -3.69 7.17 0.09
CA GLN A 69 -5.10 7.56 0.23
C GLN A 69 -5.51 7.83 1.68
N TYR A 70 -4.90 7.14 2.64
CA TYR A 70 -5.15 7.32 4.07
C TYR A 70 -4.13 8.25 4.76
N GLU A 71 -3.19 8.82 4.00
CA GLU A 71 -2.05 9.64 4.48
C GLU A 71 -1.33 8.99 5.68
N LEU A 72 -1.33 7.66 5.71
CA LEU A 72 -0.84 6.85 6.82
C LEU A 72 -0.02 5.69 6.27
N ASP A 73 1.22 5.60 6.73
CA ASP A 73 2.08 4.46 6.42
C ASP A 73 1.97 3.39 7.52
N PRO A 74 1.34 2.23 7.27
CA PRO A 74 1.22 1.17 8.26
C PRO A 74 2.59 0.68 8.74
N ILE A 75 3.61 0.65 7.87
CA ILE A 75 4.97 0.21 8.23
C ILE A 75 5.57 1.14 9.29
N LEU A 76 5.53 2.45 9.07
CA LEU A 76 6.02 3.43 10.04
C LEU A 76 5.20 3.42 11.34
N VAL A 77 3.88 3.21 11.26
CA VAL A 77 3.04 3.07 12.46
C VAL A 77 3.44 1.86 13.30
N PHE A 78 3.74 0.71 12.68
CA PHE A 78 4.26 -0.46 13.40
C PHE A 78 5.64 -0.19 14.03
N LEU A 79 6.49 0.60 13.36
CA LEU A 79 7.77 1.08 13.91
C LEU A 79 7.63 2.20 14.96
N ARG A 80 6.39 2.65 15.25
CA ARG A 80 6.06 3.75 16.19
C ARG A 80 6.66 5.09 15.77
N GLN A 81 6.79 5.27 14.47
CA GLN A 81 7.49 6.37 13.81
C GLN A 81 6.50 7.22 13.00
N SER A 82 6.70 8.54 12.97
CA SER A 82 5.88 9.53 12.27
C SER A 82 6.75 10.49 11.47
N GLU A 83 6.46 10.71 10.19
CA GLU A 83 7.28 11.57 9.35
C GLU A 83 6.86 13.04 9.51
N THR A 84 7.78 13.92 9.92
CA THR A 84 7.49 15.36 10.07
C THR A 84 8.08 16.23 8.97
N THR A 85 9.20 15.80 8.38
CA THR A 85 9.78 16.37 7.16
C THR A 85 10.23 15.19 6.30
N PRO A 86 10.32 15.31 4.96
CA PRO A 86 10.84 14.21 4.14
C PRO A 86 12.17 13.72 4.73
N PHE A 87 12.26 12.42 5.00
CA PHE A 87 13.41 11.74 5.63
C PHE A 87 13.69 12.01 7.12
N ARG A 88 12.82 12.75 7.83
CA ARG A 88 12.95 12.94 9.28
C ARG A 88 11.73 12.40 10.02
N THR A 89 12.00 11.40 10.83
CA THR A 89 11.00 10.66 11.56
C THR A 89 11.05 10.99 13.04
N LEU A 90 9.89 11.18 13.66
CA LEU A 90 9.71 11.40 15.08
C LEU A 90 8.96 10.23 15.70
N THR A 91 9.36 9.86 16.91
CA THR A 91 8.68 8.79 17.65
C THR A 91 7.38 9.30 18.26
N ILE A 92 6.28 8.58 18.05
CA ILE A 92 4.96 8.91 18.59
C ILE A 92 4.96 8.60 20.09
N LYS A 93 4.90 9.62 20.95
CA LYS A 93 4.90 9.47 22.42
C LYS A 93 3.50 9.39 23.03
N GLU A 94 2.48 10.04 22.43
CA GLU A 94 1.12 9.99 22.97
C GLU A 94 0.44 8.62 22.80
N ARG A 95 -0.03 8.06 23.93
CA ARG A 95 -0.73 6.76 23.96
C ARG A 95 -2.08 6.79 23.21
N TYR A 96 -2.83 7.90 23.29
CA TYR A 96 -4.11 8.06 22.59
C TYR A 96 -3.94 8.05 21.07
N VAL A 97 -3.00 8.84 20.55
CA VAL A 97 -2.64 8.91 19.12
C VAL A 97 -2.18 7.55 18.61
N LYS A 98 -1.38 6.84 19.41
CA LYS A 98 -0.93 5.48 19.08
C LYS A 98 -2.10 4.50 18.88
N HIS A 99 -3.09 4.46 19.77
CA HIS A 99 -4.22 3.54 19.61
C HIS A 99 -5.07 3.87 18.38
N LEU A 100 -5.29 5.17 18.11
CA LEU A 100 -6.02 5.63 16.93
C LEU A 100 -5.29 5.24 15.63
N LEU A 101 -3.98 5.53 15.53
CA LEU A 101 -3.19 5.21 14.35
C LEU A 101 -3.04 3.69 14.16
N MET A 102 -2.94 2.91 15.23
CA MET A 102 -2.80 1.45 15.12
C MET A 102 -4.10 0.79 14.63
N GLY A 103 -5.26 1.31 15.02
CA GLY A 103 -6.55 0.88 14.45
C GLY A 103 -6.66 1.20 12.96
N ARG A 104 -6.27 2.41 12.55
CA ARG A 104 -6.24 2.81 11.13
C ARG A 104 -5.21 2.00 10.32
N ALA A 105 -4.03 1.76 10.87
CA ALA A 105 -2.99 0.94 10.23
C ALA A 105 -3.47 -0.50 10.02
N ALA A 106 -4.14 -1.08 11.02
CA ALA A 106 -4.74 -2.41 10.88
C ALA A 106 -5.79 -2.45 9.76
N TRP A 107 -6.64 -1.41 9.68
CA TRP A 107 -7.61 -1.27 8.59
C TRP A 107 -6.95 -1.16 7.21
N VAL A 108 -5.91 -0.33 7.10
CA VAL A 108 -5.12 -0.20 5.86
C VAL A 108 -4.49 -1.53 5.47
N CYS A 109 -3.86 -2.24 6.41
CA CYS A 109 -3.29 -3.56 6.15
C CYS A 109 -4.34 -4.57 5.68
N LEU A 110 -5.52 -4.56 6.29
CA LEU A 110 -6.63 -5.42 5.88
C LEU A 110 -7.08 -5.11 4.45
N LEU A 111 -7.26 -3.83 4.10
CA LEU A 111 -7.61 -3.42 2.74
C LEU A 111 -6.55 -3.84 1.71
N VAL A 112 -5.28 -3.63 2.02
CA VAL A 112 -4.16 -4.03 1.15
C VAL A 112 -4.17 -5.55 0.95
N ALA A 113 -4.32 -6.33 2.02
CA ALA A 113 -4.37 -7.78 1.94
C ALA A 113 -5.54 -8.28 1.07
N VAL A 114 -6.74 -7.73 1.30
CA VAL A 114 -7.95 -8.10 0.54
C VAL A 114 -7.78 -7.77 -0.94
N LEU A 115 -7.36 -6.54 -1.28
CA LEU A 115 -7.18 -6.14 -2.68
C LEU A 115 -6.10 -6.98 -3.39
N SER A 116 -4.98 -7.23 -2.71
CA SER A 116 -3.89 -8.03 -3.27
C SER A 116 -4.33 -9.46 -3.55
N VAL A 117 -5.03 -10.10 -2.60
CA VAL A 117 -5.56 -11.46 -2.76
C VAL A 117 -6.60 -11.53 -3.88
N VAL A 118 -7.54 -10.59 -3.92
CA VAL A 118 -8.59 -10.54 -4.96
C VAL A 118 -7.96 -10.41 -6.34
N PHE A 119 -7.02 -9.49 -6.53
CA PHE A 119 -6.34 -9.32 -7.81
C PHE A 119 -5.52 -10.54 -8.19
N THR A 120 -4.74 -11.11 -7.27
CA THR A 120 -3.97 -12.33 -7.54
C THR A 120 -4.88 -13.50 -7.93
N ILE A 121 -6.01 -13.69 -7.25
CA ILE A 121 -6.97 -14.76 -7.59
C ILE A 121 -7.58 -14.53 -8.97
N ILE A 122 -7.98 -13.30 -9.31
CA ILE A 122 -8.52 -12.98 -10.65
C ILE A 122 -7.52 -13.39 -11.72
N PHE A 123 -6.25 -12.95 -11.63
CA PHE A 123 -5.24 -13.27 -12.65
C PHE A 123 -4.81 -14.75 -12.65
N TRP A 124 -4.92 -15.44 -11.51
CA TRP A 124 -4.63 -16.87 -11.41
C TRP A 124 -5.75 -17.76 -11.97
N ALA A 125 -7.01 -17.41 -11.70
CA ALA A 125 -8.19 -18.19 -12.07
C ALA A 125 -8.52 -18.10 -13.57
N VAL A 126 -8.17 -16.99 -14.23
CA VAL A 126 -8.45 -16.78 -15.66
C VAL A 126 -7.69 -17.82 -16.51
N PRO A 127 -8.38 -18.64 -17.32
CA PRO A 127 -7.72 -19.56 -18.23
C PRO A 127 -6.95 -18.76 -19.30
N GLY A 128 -5.71 -19.17 -19.57
CA GLY A 128 -4.93 -18.57 -20.65
C GLY A 128 -5.58 -18.91 -21.98
N ARG A 129 -5.63 -17.93 -22.88
CA ARG A 129 -6.00 -18.13 -24.27
C ARG A 129 -4.88 -17.50 -25.09
N ARG A 130 -4.15 -18.33 -25.84
CA ARG A 130 -3.18 -17.83 -26.82
C ARG A 130 -3.96 -17.04 -27.87
N LEU A 131 -3.66 -15.76 -27.98
CA LEU A 131 -4.04 -14.92 -29.12
C LEU A 131 -3.12 -15.24 -30.31
#